data_AF-A0A4S8KKI7-F1
#
_entry.id   AF-A0A4S8KKI7-F1
#
_cell.length_a   1.000
_cell.length_b   1.000
_cell.length_c   1.000
_cell.angle_alpha   90.00
_cell.angle_beta   90.00
_cell.angle_gamma   90.00
#
_symmetry.space_group_name_H-M   'P 1'
#
loop_
_entity.id
_entity.type
_entity.pdbx_description
1 polymer ?
#
loop_
_entity_poly.entity_id
_entity_poly.type
_entity_poly.pdbx_seq_one_letter_code
_entity_poly.pdbx_strand_id
1 'polypeptide(L)'
;MAYCTQLTRSKQVEELHSSALQLIEYFEWSGDVIAIENAVQLMEEVIMRTPDSHANKAGRLNNLGNAFQSRFERLGELGDIENAISVNRQAVDLTPDGHA
;
A
#
# COMPACT_ATOMS: atom_id res chain seq x y z
N MET A 1 -19.75 -3.95 -22.93
CA MET A 1 -18.86 -4.90 -22.22
C MET A 1 -17.76 -4.23 -21.41
N ALA A 2 -17.23 -3.04 -21.78
CA ALA A 2 -16.15 -2.37 -21.05
C ALA A 2 -16.47 -1.96 -19.58
N TYR A 3 -17.71 -1.54 -19.29
CA TYR A 3 -18.11 -1.07 -17.96
C TYR A 3 -18.09 -2.18 -16.88
N CYS A 4 -18.57 -3.39 -17.23
CA CYS A 4 -18.59 -4.53 -16.30
C CYS A 4 -17.15 -4.95 -15.93
N THR A 5 -16.24 -4.98 -16.90
CA THR A 5 -14.82 -5.30 -16.67
C THR A 5 -14.11 -4.27 -15.79
N GLN A 6 -14.41 -2.97 -15.95
CA GLN A 6 -13.86 -1.92 -15.10
C GLN A 6 -14.36 -2.01 -13.65
N LEU A 7 -15.66 -2.30 -13.46
CA LEU A 7 -16.27 -2.47 -12.14
C LEU A 7 -15.68 -3.68 -11.39
N THR A 8 -15.51 -4.82 -12.05
CA THR A 8 -14.89 -6.00 -11.46
C THR A 8 -13.43 -5.75 -11.09
N ARG A 9 -12.68 -5.05 -11.94
CA ARG A 9 -11.28 -4.68 -11.66
C ARG A 9 -11.17 -3.75 -10.45
N SER A 10 -12.03 -2.73 -10.35
CA SER A 10 -12.06 -1.82 -9.21
C SER A 10 -12.37 -2.55 -7.91
N LYS A 11 -13.39 -3.43 -7.92
CA LYS A 11 -13.78 -4.21 -6.75
C LYS A 11 -12.64 -5.11 -6.25
N GLN A 12 -11.95 -5.78 -7.17
CA GLN A 12 -10.80 -6.62 -6.84
C GLN A 12 -9.69 -5.83 -6.16
N VAL A 13 -9.38 -4.61 -6.62
CA VAL A 13 -8.34 -3.78 -6.01
C VAL A 13 -8.70 -3.37 -4.58
N GLU A 14 -9.98 -3.05 -4.29
CA GLU A 14 -10.42 -2.76 -2.92
C GLU A 14 -10.34 -3.98 -1.99
N GLU A 15 -10.68 -5.16 -2.50
CA GLU A 15 -10.59 -6.42 -1.74
C GLU A 15 -9.14 -6.75 -1.39
N LEU A 16 -8.21 -6.62 -2.35
CA LEU A 16 -6.77 -6.80 -2.11
C LEU A 16 -6.24 -5.78 -1.10
N HIS A 17 -6.65 -4.52 -1.22
CA HIS A 17 -6.25 -3.46 -0.29
C HIS A 17 -6.76 -3.74 1.14
N SER A 18 -8.02 -4.14 1.27
CA SER A 18 -8.62 -4.48 2.57
C SER A 18 -7.96 -5.69 3.20
N SER A 19 -7.55 -6.67 2.38
CA SER A 19 -6.83 -7.86 2.84
C SER A 19 -5.41 -7.51 3.31
N ALA A 20 -4.72 -6.61 2.61
CA ALA A 20 -3.41 -6.12 3.01
C ALA A 20 -3.45 -5.38 4.36
N LEU A 21 -4.46 -4.53 4.60
CA LEU A 21 -4.61 -3.85 5.89
C LEU A 21 -4.81 -4.82 7.05
N GLN A 22 -5.64 -5.85 6.88
CA GLN A 22 -5.84 -6.89 7.89
C GLN A 22 -4.55 -7.65 8.20
N LEU A 23 -3.71 -7.90 7.20
CA LEU A 23 -2.42 -8.57 7.38
C LEU A 23 -1.41 -7.68 8.12
N ILE A 24 -1.41 -6.37 7.86
CA ILE A 24 -0.58 -5.40 8.61
C ILE A 24 -1.01 -5.39 10.07
N GLU A 25 -2.31 -5.25 10.34
CA GLU A 25 -2.83 -5.31 11.70
C GLU A 25 -2.43 -6.62 12.38
N TYR A 26 -2.66 -7.76 11.73
CA TYR A 26 -2.28 -9.07 12.27
C TYR A 26 -0.78 -9.15 12.58
N PHE A 27 0.08 -8.64 11.71
CA PHE A 27 1.52 -8.56 11.96
C PHE A 27 1.86 -7.71 13.18
N GLU A 28 1.23 -6.54 13.36
CA GLU A 28 1.49 -5.68 14.51
C GLU A 28 1.26 -6.40 15.84
N TRP A 29 0.20 -7.22 15.91
CA TRP A 29 -0.16 -8.01 17.08
C TRP A 29 0.70 -9.27 17.25
N SER A 30 1.02 -9.96 16.16
CA SER A 30 1.64 -11.30 16.20
C SER A 30 3.15 -11.30 16.01
N GLY A 31 3.70 -10.31 15.30
CA GLY A 31 5.05 -10.33 14.78
C GLY A 31 5.26 -11.31 13.61
N ASP A 32 4.20 -11.87 13.01
CA ASP A 32 4.32 -12.82 11.89
C ASP A 32 4.85 -12.13 10.62
N VAL A 33 6.14 -12.36 10.34
CA VAL A 33 6.85 -11.78 9.21
C VAL A 33 6.19 -12.15 7.87
N ILE A 34 5.62 -13.35 7.75
CA ILE A 34 4.96 -13.77 6.52
C ILE A 34 3.70 -12.95 6.26
N ALA A 35 3.00 -12.52 7.32
CA ALA A 35 1.83 -11.67 7.18
C ALA A 35 2.20 -10.29 6.60
N ILE A 36 3.28 -9.66 7.07
CA ILE A 36 3.72 -8.36 6.54
C ILE A 36 4.31 -8.48 5.14
N GLU A 37 5.01 -9.57 4.81
CA GLU A 37 5.49 -9.84 3.45
C GLU A 37 4.33 -9.96 2.46
N ASN A 38 3.30 -10.72 2.83
CA ASN A 38 2.08 -10.84 2.02
C ASN A 38 1.37 -9.49 1.88
N ALA A 39 1.28 -8.70 2.97
CA ALA A 39 0.66 -7.38 2.91
C ALA A 39 1.39 -6.42 1.95
N VAL A 40 2.73 -6.42 1.97
CA VAL A 40 3.56 -5.61 1.07
C VAL A 40 3.31 -6.02 -0.38
N GLN A 41 3.33 -7.32 -0.70
CA GLN A 41 3.06 -7.81 -2.06
C GLN A 41 1.67 -7.39 -2.56
N LEU A 42 0.65 -7.51 -1.70
CA LEU A 42 -0.71 -7.11 -2.05
C LEU A 42 -0.81 -5.58 -2.27
N MET A 43 -0.15 -4.78 -1.45
CA MET A 43 -0.12 -3.32 -1.62
C MET A 43 0.59 -2.90 -2.92
N GLU A 44 1.70 -3.54 -3.28
CA GLU A 44 2.40 -3.30 -4.54
C GLU A 44 1.50 -3.61 -5.76
N GLU A 45 0.76 -4.73 -5.73
CA GLU A 45 -0.21 -5.08 -6.76
C GLU A 45 -1.36 -4.06 -6.84
N VAL A 46 -1.87 -3.62 -5.69
CA VAL A 46 -2.90 -2.57 -5.59
C VAL A 46 -2.41 -1.27 -6.22
N ILE A 47 -1.18 -0.84 -5.93
CA ILE A 47 -0.57 0.39 -6.46
C ILE A 47 -0.37 0.29 -7.97
N MET A 48 0.12 -0.85 -8.46
CA MET A 48 0.31 -1.10 -9.90
C MET A 48 -1.01 -1.02 -10.68
N ARG A 49 -2.12 -1.43 -10.07
CA ARG A 49 -3.45 -1.40 -10.69
C ARG A 49 -4.21 -0.09 -10.50
N THR A 50 -3.71 0.80 -9.66
CA THR A 50 -4.32 2.10 -9.40
C THR A 50 -3.63 3.17 -10.28
N PRO A 51 -4.34 3.87 -11.17
CA PRO A 51 -3.75 4.97 -11.95
C PRO A 51 -3.34 6.14 -11.05
N ASP A 52 -2.34 6.92 -11.48
CA ASP A 52 -1.85 8.10 -10.75
C ASP A 52 -2.91 9.19 -10.58
N SER A 53 -3.86 9.27 -11.51
CA SER A 53 -5.00 10.19 -11.43
C SER A 53 -6.07 9.78 -10.39
N HIS A 54 -5.93 8.61 -9.76
CA HIS A 54 -6.92 8.10 -8.82
C HIS A 54 -6.72 8.72 -7.43
N ALA A 55 -7.76 9.35 -6.89
CA ALA A 55 -7.71 10.07 -5.62
C ALA A 55 -7.13 9.25 -4.44
N ASN A 56 -7.41 7.94 -4.41
CA ASN A 56 -6.93 7.07 -3.32
C ASN A 56 -5.47 6.60 -3.47
N LYS A 57 -4.75 6.90 -4.57
CA LYS A 57 -3.41 6.33 -4.80
C LYS A 57 -2.39 6.84 -3.78
N ALA A 58 -2.43 8.13 -3.45
CA ALA A 58 -1.56 8.70 -2.41
C ALA A 58 -1.77 8.01 -1.05
N GLY A 59 -3.03 7.79 -0.64
CA GLY A 59 -3.35 7.07 0.59
C GLY A 59 -2.86 5.61 0.60
N ARG A 60 -2.94 4.92 -0.55
CA ARG A 60 -2.43 3.54 -0.70
C ARG A 60 -0.91 3.47 -0.59
N LEU A 61 -0.20 4.42 -1.20
CA LEU A 61 1.26 4.56 -1.09
C LEU A 61 1.69 4.84 0.35
N ASN A 62 0.97 5.72 1.07
CA ASN A 62 1.21 5.98 2.48
C ASN A 62 1.06 4.70 3.33
N ASN A 63 0.02 3.90 3.07
CA ASN A 63 -0.17 2.63 3.80
C ASN A 63 0.93 1.60 3.49
N LEU A 64 1.43 1.57 2.25
CA LEU A 64 2.62 0.76 1.91
C LEU A 64 3.87 1.26 2.64
N GLY A 65 4.05 2.59 2.74
CA GLY A 65 5.14 3.19 3.52
C GLY A 65 5.11 2.79 4.99
N ASN A 66 3.92 2.79 5.59
CA ASN A 66 3.73 2.31 6.96
C ASN A 66 4.04 0.82 7.10
N ALA A 67 3.64 -0.02 6.14
CA ALA A 67 3.97 -1.45 6.17
C ALA A 67 5.48 -1.70 6.18
N PHE A 68 6.24 -0.98 5.35
CA PHE A 68 7.69 -1.03 5.35
C PHE A 68 8.29 -0.50 6.66
N GLN A 69 7.76 0.60 7.22
CA GLN A 69 8.19 1.10 8.52
C GLN A 69 7.99 0.06 9.63
N SER A 70 6.80 -0.54 9.73
CA SER A 70 6.51 -1.58 10.72
C SER A 70 7.43 -2.79 10.56
N ARG A 71 7.76 -3.17 9.31
CA ARG A 71 8.72 -4.25 9.03
C ARG A 71 10.14 -3.87 9.50
N PHE A 72 10.60 -2.66 9.21
CA PHE A 72 11.87 -2.12 9.69
C PHE A 72 11.96 -2.11 11.22
N GLU A 73 10.92 -1.67 11.92
CA GLU A 73 10.89 -1.60 13.38
C GLU A 73 11.02 -2.98 14.04
N ARG A 74 10.58 -4.05 13.35
CA ARG A 74 10.68 -5.43 13.85
C ARG A 74 11.96 -6.14 13.41
N LEU A 75 12.37 -5.96 12.16
CA LEU A 75 13.46 -6.74 11.53
C LEU A 75 14.78 -5.98 11.41
N GLY A 76 14.74 -4.64 11.43
CA GLY A 76 15.92 -3.79 11.31
C GLY A 76 16.54 -3.73 9.91
N GLU A 77 15.81 -4.16 8.88
CA GLU A 77 16.34 -4.21 7.51
C GLU A 77 16.35 -2.81 6.86
N LEU A 78 17.54 -2.29 6.55
CA LEU A 78 17.68 -0.94 5.97
C LEU A 78 16.94 -0.76 4.64
N GLY A 79 16.78 -1.83 3.85
CA GLY A 79 16.01 -1.78 2.61
C GLY A 79 14.54 -1.37 2.85
N ASP A 80 13.98 -1.70 4.01
CA ASP A 80 12.60 -1.35 4.36
C ASP A 80 12.44 0.14 4.56
N ILE A 81 13.34 0.77 5.31
CA ILE A 81 13.23 2.21 5.55
C ILE A 81 13.52 3.02 4.27
N GLU A 82 14.41 2.53 3.40
CA GLU A 82 14.63 3.11 2.07
C GLU A 82 13.39 3.03 1.19
N ASN A 83 12.73 1.86 1.18
CA ASN A 83 11.48 1.66 0.46
C ASN A 83 10.35 2.52 1.01
N ALA A 84 10.21 2.62 2.33
CA ALA A 84 9.23 3.49 3.00
C ALA A 84 9.40 4.96 2.57
N ILE A 85 10.63 5.46 2.56
CA ILE A 85 10.94 6.82 2.10
C ILE A 85 10.57 7.00 0.63
N SER A 86 10.91 6.04 -0.22
CA SER A 86 10.62 6.08 -1.66
C SER A 86 9.11 6.17 -1.94
N VAL A 87 8.30 5.30 -1.32
CA VAL A 87 6.86 5.27 -1.56
C VAL A 87 6.15 6.48 -0.93
N ASN A 88 6.61 6.97 0.22
CA ASN A 88 6.06 8.18 0.83
C ASN A 88 6.35 9.43 -0.01
N ARG A 89 7.51 9.52 -0.67
CA ARG A 89 7.78 10.59 -1.65
C ARG A 89 6.81 10.53 -2.83
N GLN A 90 6.57 9.35 -3.38
CA GLN A 90 5.58 9.18 -4.44
C GLN A 90 4.17 9.62 -3.99
N ALA A 91 3.79 9.34 -2.73
CA ALA A 91 2.50 9.80 -2.19
C ALA A 91 2.41 11.34 -2.15
N VAL A 92 3.49 12.01 -1.74
CA VAL A 92 3.58 13.48 -1.75
C VAL A 92 3.50 14.03 -3.17
N ASP A 93 4.25 13.46 -4.12
CA ASP A 93 4.26 13.91 -5.52
C ASP A 93 2.87 13.80 -6.19
N LEU A 94 2.04 12.87 -5.74
CA LEU A 94 0.66 12.70 -6.20
C LEU A 94 -0.36 13.61 -5.50
N THR A 95 0.03 14.29 -4.42
CA THR A 95 -0.82 15.22 -3.69
C THR A 95 -0.55 16.63 -4.23
N PRO A 96 -1.47 17.27 -4.96
CA PRO A 96 -1.23 18.63 -5.47
C PRO A 96 -0.93 19.60 -4.33
N ASP A 97 -0.01 20.54 -4.55
CA ASP A 97 0.25 21.70 -3.68
C ASP A 97 -1.01 22.60 -3.66
N GLY A 98 -2.03 22.16 -2.92
CA GLY A 98 -3.38 22.68 -3.01
C GLY A 98 -4.18 22.34 -1.76
N HIS A 99 -3.58 22.51 -0.59
CA HIS A 99 -4.34 22.84 0.61
C HIS A 99 -4.75 24.32 0.52
N ALA A 100 -5.78 24.60 -0.27
CA ALA A 100 -6.51 25.86 -0.24
C ALA A 100 -7.95 25.59 0.21
#